data_AF-A0A6J2KCG5-F1
#
_entry.id   AF-A0A6J2KCG5-F1
#
_cell.length_a   1.000
_cell.length_b   1.000
_cell.length_c   1.000
_cell.angle_alpha   90.00
_cell.angle_beta   90.00
_cell.angle_gamma   90.00
#
_symmetry.space_group_name_H-M   'P 1'
#
loop_
_entity.id
_entity.type
_entity.pdbx_description
1 polymer ?
#
loop_
_entity_poly.entity_id
_entity_poly.type
_entity_poly.pdbx_seq_one_letter_code
_entity_poly.pdbx_strand_id
1 'polypeptide(L)'
;MSSVCCGTKKQKLNHSYSNNVDRPLNGYHDSVAILDMCYFCFDVLYCQLHSMEPPQTPKFTNEAYPLFVTWKIGKEHRLRGCIGTFNAMHLHSGLREYAITSALRDSRFSPITREEVPRLSVSVSILQHFEEAEHYLDWKLGKHGIRIEFVSERGSKRTATYLPQVATEQGWDQIQTIDSLLRKGGYKAAITADLRRSIKLTRYQSEEVSASYTDYVNRRC
;
A
#
# COMPACT_ATOMS: atom_id res chain seq x y z
N MET A 1 37.53 -46.51 26.15
CA MET A 1 37.60 -46.26 27.60
C MET A 1 37.66 -44.75 27.78
N SER A 2 36.54 -44.06 28.07
CA SER A 2 36.07 -43.66 29.42
C SER A 2 37.12 -42.79 30.14
N SER A 3 36.91 -41.63 30.77
CA SER A 3 35.77 -40.86 31.33
C SER A 3 36.35 -39.47 31.70
N VAL A 4 35.69 -38.32 31.45
CA VAL A 4 34.85 -37.50 32.38
C VAL A 4 35.58 -36.60 33.42
N CYS A 5 35.09 -35.33 33.48
CA CYS A 5 35.09 -34.33 34.58
C CYS A 5 36.39 -33.57 34.92
N CYS A 6 36.41 -32.35 35.48
CA CYS A 6 35.50 -31.23 35.74
C CYS A 6 36.39 -30.08 36.29
N GLY A 7 36.02 -28.81 36.18
CA GLY A 7 36.78 -27.74 36.86
C GLY A 7 36.29 -26.32 36.59
N THR A 8 35.35 -25.87 37.42
CA THR A 8 34.72 -24.54 37.43
C THR A 8 35.62 -23.48 38.11
N LYS A 9 35.62 -22.23 37.64
CA LYS A 9 35.90 -21.05 38.49
C LYS A 9 34.93 -19.90 38.17
N LYS A 10 34.15 -19.53 39.20
CA LYS A 10 33.30 -18.33 39.29
C LYS A 10 34.17 -17.10 39.59
N GLN A 11 33.86 -15.96 38.98
CA GLN A 11 34.14 -14.63 39.53
C GLN A 11 32.90 -13.73 39.43
N LYS A 12 32.83 -12.78 40.36
CA LYS A 12 31.65 -12.13 40.93
C LYS A 12 31.15 -10.91 40.13
N LEU A 13 29.83 -10.72 40.23
CA LEU A 13 29.02 -9.49 40.28
C LEU A 13 29.47 -8.25 39.49
N ASN A 14 28.59 -7.79 38.61
CA ASN A 14 28.07 -6.43 38.70
C ASN A 14 26.59 -6.41 38.30
N HIS A 15 25.76 -6.02 39.27
CA HIS A 15 24.31 -5.90 39.16
C HIS A 15 24.03 -4.44 38.78
N SER A 16 23.90 -4.15 37.49
CA SER A 16 23.34 -2.88 37.04
C SER A 16 21.84 -3.05 36.85
N TYR A 17 21.09 -2.39 37.72
CA TYR A 17 19.65 -2.16 37.57
C TYR A 17 19.41 -1.45 36.23
N SER A 18 18.79 -2.14 35.28
CA SER A 18 18.05 -1.47 34.20
C SER A 18 16.58 -1.49 34.58
N ASN A 19 16.04 -0.31 34.81
CA ASN A 19 14.63 -0.07 35.05
C ASN A 19 13.82 -0.58 33.86
N ASN A 20 13.23 -1.78 34.01
CA ASN A 20 12.10 -2.20 33.20
C ASN A 20 10.93 -1.29 33.56
N VAL A 21 10.70 -0.28 32.74
CA VAL A 21 9.39 0.36 32.68
C VAL A 21 8.51 -0.59 31.90
N ASP A 22 7.79 -1.44 32.65
CA ASP A 22 6.68 -2.23 32.13
C ASP A 22 5.70 -1.27 31.43
N ARG A 23 5.75 -1.24 30.09
CA ARG A 23 4.69 -0.61 29.31
C ARG A 23 3.47 -1.55 29.34
N PRO A 24 2.28 -1.03 29.65
CA PRO A 24 1.09 -1.88 29.68
C PRO A 24 0.81 -2.43 28.28
N LEU A 25 0.52 -3.74 28.23
CA LEU A 25 -0.06 -4.46 27.10
C LEU A 25 -1.46 -3.90 26.81
N ASN A 26 -1.52 -2.74 26.17
CA ASN A 26 -2.69 -2.33 25.43
C ASN A 26 -2.48 -2.77 23.98
N GLY A 27 -3.35 -3.66 23.50
CA GLY A 27 -3.37 -4.16 22.12
C GLY A 27 -3.78 -3.08 21.12
N TYR A 28 -2.97 -2.03 21.00
CA TYR A 28 -2.92 -1.20 19.81
C TYR A 28 -2.21 -2.05 18.75
N HIS A 29 -2.94 -2.50 17.74
CA HIS A 29 -2.27 -2.79 16.47
C HIS A 29 -1.62 -1.47 16.03
N ASP A 30 -0.29 -1.40 16.08
CA ASP A 30 0.44 -0.32 15.44
C ASP A 30 0.14 -0.42 13.94
N SER A 31 -0.68 0.51 13.44
CA SER A 31 -0.97 0.66 12.02
C SER A 31 0.35 0.73 11.27
N VAL A 32 0.52 -0.12 10.24
CA VAL A 32 1.70 -0.11 9.39
C VAL A 32 1.72 1.18 8.58
N ALA A 33 0.56 1.60 8.06
CA ALA A 33 0.43 2.87 7.36
C ALA A 33 0.47 4.02 8.38
N ILE A 34 1.46 4.91 8.24
CA ILE A 34 1.65 6.08 9.12
C ILE A 34 1.93 7.36 8.33
N LEU A 35 1.58 8.53 8.87
CA LEU A 35 1.72 9.83 8.20
C LEU A 35 3.15 10.12 7.70
N ASP A 36 4.17 9.62 8.41
CA ASP A 36 5.57 9.76 8.00
C ASP A 36 5.87 9.21 6.61
N MET A 37 5.11 8.21 6.14
CA MET A 37 5.20 7.70 4.78
C MET A 37 4.77 8.75 3.75
N CYS A 38 3.69 9.50 4.03
CA CYS A 38 3.22 10.58 3.17
C CYS A 38 4.26 11.71 3.09
N TYR A 39 4.84 12.08 4.23
CA TYR A 39 5.87 13.11 4.26
C TYR A 39 7.14 12.67 3.52
N PHE A 40 7.51 11.40 3.63
CA PHE A 40 8.61 10.84 2.84
C PHE A 40 8.33 10.88 1.34
N CYS A 41 7.09 10.62 0.90
CA CYS A 41 6.71 10.79 -0.51
C CYS A 41 6.85 12.24 -0.98
N PHE A 42 6.48 13.22 -0.16
CA PHE A 42 6.71 14.65 -0.45
C PHE A 42 8.21 14.99 -0.50
N ASP A 43 9.02 14.47 0.42
CA ASP A 43 10.47 14.65 0.40
C ASP A 43 11.08 14.13 -0.90
N VAL A 44 10.69 12.93 -1.30
CA VAL A 44 11.14 12.29 -2.53
C VAL A 44 10.75 13.10 -3.76
N LEU A 45 9.49 13.52 -3.85
CA LEU A 45 9.00 14.35 -4.96
C LEU A 45 9.72 15.71 -5.01
N TYR A 46 9.90 16.35 -3.85
CA TYR A 46 10.60 17.63 -3.74
C TYR A 46 12.05 17.52 -4.23
N CYS A 47 12.82 16.54 -3.74
CA CYS A 47 14.19 16.33 -4.20
C CYS A 47 14.26 16.09 -5.70
N GLN A 48 13.34 15.27 -6.24
CA GLN A 48 13.29 15.00 -7.68
C GLN A 48 12.98 16.25 -8.51
N LEU A 49 12.00 17.06 -8.08
CA LEU A 49 11.63 18.28 -8.80
C LEU A 49 12.71 19.34 -8.73
N HIS A 50 13.51 19.37 -7.66
CA HIS A 50 14.60 20.33 -7.44
C HIS A 50 15.98 19.81 -7.87
N SER A 51 16.06 18.61 -8.45
CA SER A 51 17.32 17.95 -8.84
C SER A 51 18.32 17.86 -7.68
N MET A 52 17.82 17.57 -6.48
CA MET A 52 18.60 17.39 -5.26
C MET A 52 18.87 15.91 -5.00
N GLU A 53 19.85 15.65 -4.14
CA GLU A 53 20.10 14.30 -3.63
C GLU A 53 18.84 13.69 -2.98
N PRO A 54 18.63 12.37 -3.10
CA PRO A 54 17.48 11.72 -2.51
C PRO A 54 17.41 11.94 -1.00
N PRO A 55 16.20 12.02 -0.40
CA PRO A 55 16.09 12.19 1.04
C PRO A 55 16.69 11.01 1.79
N GLN A 56 17.11 11.30 3.02
CA GLN A 56 17.65 10.34 3.98
C GLN A 56 16.71 9.16 4.20
N THR A 57 17.29 8.05 4.64
CA THR A 57 16.52 6.84 4.98
C THR A 57 15.45 7.17 6.02
N PRO A 58 14.18 6.83 5.78
CA PRO A 58 13.12 7.10 6.74
C PRO A 58 13.26 6.22 7.99
N LYS A 59 12.66 6.66 9.10
CA LYS A 59 12.76 5.99 10.41
C LYS A 59 11.69 4.92 10.66
N PHE A 60 10.70 4.82 9.77
CA PHE A 60 9.63 3.84 9.87
C PHE A 60 10.07 2.45 9.37
N THR A 61 9.25 1.44 9.61
CA THR A 61 9.53 0.05 9.24
C THR A 61 9.91 -0.11 7.76
N ASN A 62 10.86 -1.01 7.46
CA ASN A 62 11.24 -1.35 6.10
C ASN A 62 10.76 -2.74 5.68
N GLU A 63 9.79 -3.31 6.39
CA GLU A 63 9.16 -4.57 6.01
C GLU A 63 8.56 -4.48 4.59
N ALA A 64 8.41 -5.63 3.94
CA ALA A 64 7.96 -5.68 2.55
C ALA A 64 6.43 -5.78 2.47
N TYR A 65 5.81 -4.84 1.76
CA TYR A 65 4.36 -4.83 1.52
C TYR A 65 4.04 -4.45 0.07
N PRO A 66 2.93 -4.96 -0.48
CA PRO A 66 2.33 -4.35 -1.66
C PRO A 66 1.76 -2.98 -1.28
N LEU A 67 1.99 -1.98 -2.13
CA LEU A 67 1.68 -0.60 -1.79
C LEU A 67 1.28 0.22 -3.01
N PHE A 68 0.51 1.27 -2.76
CA PHE A 68 0.14 2.27 -3.75
C PHE A 68 0.41 3.68 -3.23
N VAL A 69 0.91 4.55 -4.11
CA VAL A 69 1.03 5.98 -3.85
C VAL A 69 0.09 6.71 -4.80
N THR A 70 -0.77 7.54 -4.21
CA THR A 70 -1.78 8.31 -4.93
C THR A 70 -1.59 9.80 -4.67
N TRP A 71 -1.44 10.57 -5.73
CA TRP A 71 -1.46 12.02 -5.70
C TRP A 71 -2.85 12.53 -6.08
N LYS A 72 -3.35 13.49 -5.31
CA LYS A 72 -4.60 14.23 -5.57
C LYS A 72 -4.30 15.73 -5.54
N ILE A 73 -5.08 16.54 -6.26
CA ILE A 73 -4.88 17.99 -6.39
C ILE A 73 -6.16 18.78 -6.14
N GLY A 74 -5.99 19.93 -5.47
CA GLY A 74 -7.05 20.90 -5.23
C GLY A 74 -8.06 20.47 -4.16
N LYS A 75 -9.03 21.35 -3.90
CA LYS A 75 -10.04 21.18 -2.82
C LYS A 75 -10.99 20.00 -3.07
N GLU A 76 -11.21 19.66 -4.34
CA GLU A 76 -12.04 18.52 -4.74
C GLU A 76 -11.27 17.19 -4.73
N HIS A 77 -9.98 17.20 -4.33
CA HIS A 77 -9.15 16.00 -4.23
C HIS A 77 -9.12 15.16 -5.53
N ARG A 78 -9.08 15.86 -6.68
CA ARG A 78 -9.06 15.22 -7.99
C ARG A 78 -7.81 14.37 -8.15
N LEU A 79 -7.96 13.16 -8.68
CA LEU A 79 -6.84 12.26 -8.96
C LEU A 79 -5.82 12.93 -9.89
N ARG A 80 -4.55 12.95 -9.47
CA ARG A 80 -3.42 13.56 -10.18
C ARG A 80 -2.32 12.57 -10.57
N GLY A 81 -2.38 11.36 -10.00
CA GLY A 81 -1.54 10.22 -10.33
C GLY A 81 -1.75 9.10 -9.32
N CYS A 82 -1.70 7.84 -9.74
CA CYS A 82 -1.77 6.69 -8.82
C CYS A 82 -1.09 5.48 -9.45
N ILE A 83 0.01 5.04 -8.85
CA ILE A 83 0.78 3.87 -9.26
C ILE A 83 1.24 3.12 -8.01
N GLY A 84 1.32 1.80 -8.12
CA GLY A 84 1.72 0.91 -7.05
C GLY A 84 1.94 -0.50 -7.56
N THR A 85 2.04 -1.44 -6.62
CA THR A 85 2.34 -2.84 -6.89
C THR A 85 1.56 -3.78 -6.00
N PHE A 86 1.24 -4.95 -6.54
CA PHE A 86 0.74 -6.10 -5.79
C PHE A 86 1.84 -7.04 -5.31
N ASN A 87 3.07 -6.85 -5.78
CA ASN A 87 4.23 -7.58 -5.27
C ASN A 87 4.76 -6.85 -4.04
N ALA A 88 5.08 -7.61 -2.99
CA ALA A 88 5.65 -7.04 -1.79
C ALA A 88 7.00 -6.36 -2.10
N MET A 89 7.13 -5.11 -1.68
CA MET A 89 8.36 -4.33 -1.79
C MET A 89 8.68 -3.71 -0.43
N HIS A 90 9.96 -3.67 -0.09
CA HIS A 90 10.44 -2.95 1.08
C HIS A 90 9.93 -1.50 1.04
N LEU A 91 9.27 -1.06 2.11
CA LEU A 91 8.56 0.22 2.14
C LEU A 91 9.46 1.40 1.74
N HIS A 92 10.73 1.39 2.14
CA HIS A 92 11.64 2.50 1.86
C HIS A 92 11.90 2.66 0.35
N SER A 93 12.17 1.56 -0.36
CA SER A 93 12.41 1.59 -1.80
C SER A 93 11.10 1.75 -2.58
N GLY A 94 10.06 1.02 -2.19
CA GLY A 94 8.76 1.08 -2.83
C GLY A 94 8.11 2.45 -2.75
N LEU A 95 8.09 3.10 -1.58
CA LEU A 95 7.54 4.46 -1.46
C LEU A 95 8.36 5.48 -2.25
N ARG A 96 9.68 5.32 -2.31
CA ARG A 96 10.54 6.19 -3.12
C ARG A 96 10.22 6.05 -4.61
N GLU A 97 10.18 4.82 -5.10
CA GLU A 97 9.89 4.52 -6.51
C GLU A 97 8.49 4.97 -6.91
N TYR A 98 7.48 4.60 -6.13
CA TYR A 98 6.08 4.86 -6.47
C TYR A 98 5.66 6.30 -6.20
N ALA A 99 6.31 7.04 -5.30
CA ALA A 99 6.11 8.49 -5.19
C ALA A 99 6.46 9.20 -6.50
N ILE A 100 7.62 8.89 -7.08
CA ILE A 100 8.07 9.48 -8.35
C ILE A 100 7.26 8.95 -9.53
N THR A 101 7.05 7.63 -9.59
CA THR A 101 6.37 7.02 -10.74
C THR A 101 4.92 7.48 -10.83
N SER A 102 4.20 7.55 -9.71
CA SER A 102 2.83 8.08 -9.69
C SER A 102 2.76 9.58 -9.98
N ALA A 103 3.75 10.38 -9.58
CA ALA A 103 3.76 11.82 -9.81
C ALA A 103 4.17 12.20 -11.25
N LEU A 104 5.15 11.51 -11.82
CA LEU A 104 5.85 11.95 -13.03
C LEU A 104 5.74 11.00 -14.22
N ARG A 105 5.30 9.75 -14.01
CA ARG A 105 5.32 8.69 -15.04
C ARG A 105 3.97 7.97 -15.21
N ASP A 106 2.92 8.45 -14.56
CA ASP A 106 1.56 7.97 -14.80
C ASP A 106 1.07 8.51 -16.16
N SER A 107 1.04 7.65 -17.18
CA SER A 107 0.74 8.03 -18.57
C SER A 107 -0.64 8.65 -18.80
N ARG A 108 -1.54 8.57 -17.81
CA ARG A 108 -2.85 9.20 -17.85
C ARG A 108 -2.80 10.71 -17.59
N PHE A 109 -1.68 11.22 -17.06
CA PHE A 109 -1.51 12.60 -16.64
C PHE A 109 -0.17 13.17 -17.12
N SER A 110 -0.09 14.49 -17.29
CA SER A 110 1.21 15.15 -17.46
C SER A 110 2.03 15.05 -16.16
N PRO A 111 3.37 15.06 -16.22
CA PRO A 111 4.19 15.10 -15.01
C PRO A 111 3.80 16.27 -14.09
N ILE A 112 3.74 16.03 -12.78
CA ILE A 112 3.47 17.08 -11.77
C ILE A 112 4.57 18.16 -11.82
N THR A 113 4.17 19.43 -11.82
CA THR A 113 5.11 20.57 -11.79
C THR A 113 5.33 21.12 -10.38
N ARG A 114 6.37 21.94 -10.21
CA ARG A 114 6.69 22.59 -8.92
C ARG A 114 5.55 23.48 -8.41
N GLU A 115 4.85 24.14 -9.32
CA GLU A 115 3.73 25.05 -9.03
C GLU A 115 2.46 24.29 -8.60
N GLU A 116 2.37 23.01 -8.92
CA GLU A 116 1.28 22.15 -8.46
C GLU A 116 1.48 21.67 -7.02
N VAL A 117 2.74 21.51 -6.57
CA VAL A 117 3.09 20.91 -5.27
C VAL A 117 2.31 21.50 -4.09
N PRO A 118 2.16 22.83 -3.95
CA PRO A 118 1.43 23.42 -2.83
C PRO A 118 -0.06 23.06 -2.76
N ARG A 119 -0.62 22.51 -3.84
CA ARG A 119 -2.04 22.12 -3.96
C ARG A 119 -2.25 20.61 -3.88
N LEU A 120 -1.20 19.84 -3.64
CA LEU A 120 -1.26 18.39 -3.62
C LEU A 120 -1.64 17.85 -2.24
N SER A 121 -2.28 16.70 -2.26
CA SER A 121 -2.31 15.74 -1.16
C SER A 121 -1.81 14.40 -1.66
N VAL A 122 -1.12 13.66 -0.80
CA VAL A 122 -0.67 12.29 -1.08
C VAL A 122 -1.43 11.33 -0.18
N SER A 123 -1.75 10.15 -0.71
CA SER A 123 -2.28 9.02 0.04
C SER A 123 -1.37 7.81 -0.19
N VAL A 124 -1.01 7.12 0.90
CA VAL A 124 -0.23 5.88 0.88
C VAL A 124 -1.15 4.76 1.35
N SER A 125 -1.36 3.77 0.50
CA SER A 125 -2.18 2.59 0.79
C SER A 125 -1.29 1.36 0.89
N ILE A 126 -1.25 0.72 2.06
CA ILE A 126 -0.50 -0.52 2.31
C ILE A 126 -1.47 -1.70 2.28
N LEU A 127 -1.25 -2.65 1.37
CA LEU A 127 -2.15 -3.78 1.18
C LEU A 127 -1.73 -4.96 2.06
N GLN A 128 -2.70 -5.58 2.72
CA GLN A 128 -2.48 -6.64 3.70
C GLN A 128 -3.59 -7.70 3.64
N HIS A 129 -3.38 -8.81 4.36
CA HIS A 129 -4.39 -9.85 4.56
C HIS A 129 -4.97 -10.42 3.25
N PHE A 130 -4.08 -10.80 2.32
CA PHE A 130 -4.50 -11.45 1.07
C PHE A 130 -5.02 -12.86 1.35
N GLU A 131 -6.27 -13.11 0.97
CA GLU A 131 -6.97 -14.38 1.16
C GLU A 131 -7.62 -14.80 -0.15
N GLU A 132 -7.50 -16.08 -0.51
CA GLU A 132 -8.30 -16.65 -1.59
C GLU A 132 -9.75 -16.75 -1.12
N ALA A 133 -10.67 -16.22 -1.93
CA ALA A 133 -12.08 -16.21 -1.63
C ALA A 133 -12.74 -17.51 -2.09
N GLU A 134 -13.75 -17.98 -1.37
CA GLU A 134 -14.46 -19.24 -1.68
C GLU A 134 -15.20 -19.17 -3.02
N HIS A 135 -15.72 -17.99 -3.37
CA HIS A 135 -16.39 -17.71 -4.63
C HIS A 135 -16.30 -16.21 -4.98
N TYR A 136 -16.67 -15.83 -6.20
CA TYR A 136 -16.53 -14.44 -6.71
C TYR A 136 -17.32 -13.36 -5.93
N LEU A 137 -18.26 -13.75 -5.06
CA LEU A 137 -18.99 -12.87 -4.14
C LEU A 137 -18.50 -12.92 -2.69
N ASP A 138 -17.45 -13.68 -2.37
CA ASP A 138 -16.96 -13.88 -1.00
C ASP A 138 -16.03 -12.74 -0.58
N TRP A 139 -16.60 -11.54 -0.50
CA TRP A 139 -15.93 -10.31 -0.06
C TRP A 139 -16.98 -9.29 0.44
N LYS A 140 -16.53 -8.20 1.07
CA LYS A 140 -17.42 -7.19 1.66
C LYS A 140 -17.15 -5.82 1.06
N LEU A 141 -18.19 -5.17 0.55
CA LEU A 141 -18.13 -3.79 0.02
C LEU A 141 -17.59 -2.83 1.08
N GLY A 142 -16.72 -1.90 0.67
CA GLY A 142 -16.09 -0.92 1.53
C GLY A 142 -15.04 -1.47 2.51
N LYS A 143 -14.93 -2.80 2.65
CA LYS A 143 -13.94 -3.45 3.51
C LYS A 143 -12.81 -4.11 2.72
N HIS A 144 -13.15 -4.87 1.68
CA HIS A 144 -12.18 -5.65 0.94
C HIS A 144 -11.88 -5.03 -0.42
N GLY A 145 -10.58 -4.94 -0.74
CA GLY A 145 -10.12 -4.85 -2.11
C GLY A 145 -10.16 -6.24 -2.74
N ILE A 146 -10.29 -6.29 -4.06
CA ILE A 146 -10.38 -7.55 -4.80
C ILE A 146 -9.40 -7.56 -5.95
N ARG A 147 -8.76 -8.72 -6.16
CA ARG A 147 -7.99 -9.05 -7.35
C ARG A 147 -8.62 -10.27 -7.98
N ILE A 148 -9.04 -10.15 -9.23
CA ILE A 148 -9.60 -11.26 -10.00
C ILE A 148 -8.58 -11.77 -11.01
N GLU A 149 -8.59 -13.07 -11.23
CA GLU A 149 -7.88 -13.75 -12.29
C GLU A 149 -8.90 -14.49 -13.15
N PHE A 150 -8.84 -14.28 -14.46
CA PHE A 150 -9.81 -14.84 -15.40
C PHE A 150 -9.16 -15.12 -16.76
N VAL A 151 -9.82 -15.92 -17.58
CA VAL A 151 -9.42 -16.19 -18.97
C VAL A 151 -10.24 -15.30 -19.89
N SER A 152 -9.57 -14.53 -20.74
CA SER A 152 -10.25 -13.70 -21.73
C SER A 152 -10.91 -14.54 -22.84
N GLU A 153 -11.77 -13.92 -23.64
CA GLU A 153 -12.35 -14.56 -24.82
C GLU A 153 -11.32 -15.05 -25.85
N ARG A 154 -10.07 -14.59 -25.74
CA ARG A 154 -8.93 -15.00 -26.58
C ARG A 154 -8.07 -16.08 -25.95
N GLY A 155 -8.50 -16.68 -24.84
CA GLY A 155 -7.77 -17.73 -24.12
C GLY A 155 -6.59 -17.24 -23.28
N SER A 156 -6.32 -15.93 -23.23
CA SER A 156 -5.22 -15.38 -22.42
C SER A 156 -5.64 -15.13 -20.98
N LYS A 157 -4.78 -15.49 -20.03
CA LYS A 157 -4.96 -15.17 -18.61
C LYS A 157 -4.82 -13.66 -18.39
N ARG A 158 -5.75 -13.09 -17.63
CA ARG A 158 -5.82 -11.67 -17.28
C ARG A 158 -6.01 -11.52 -15.79
N THR A 159 -5.56 -10.39 -15.27
CA THR A 159 -5.80 -9.97 -13.90
C THR A 159 -6.36 -8.56 -13.89
N ALA A 160 -7.20 -8.27 -12.90
CA ALA A 160 -7.72 -6.94 -12.67
C ALA A 160 -7.98 -6.74 -11.18
N THR A 161 -7.93 -5.49 -10.73
CA THR A 161 -8.09 -5.18 -9.31
C THR A 161 -8.78 -3.84 -9.04
N TYR A 162 -9.49 -3.80 -7.92
CA TYR A 162 -10.03 -2.61 -7.28
C TYR A 162 -9.66 -2.58 -5.80
N LEU A 163 -9.31 -1.38 -5.32
CA LEU A 163 -9.12 -1.09 -3.90
C LEU A 163 -10.49 -1.06 -3.17
N PRO A 164 -10.53 -1.22 -1.83
CA PRO A 164 -11.77 -1.33 -1.06
C PRO A 164 -12.81 -0.22 -1.31
N GLN A 165 -12.34 1.01 -1.52
CA GLN A 165 -13.19 2.20 -1.66
C GLN A 165 -13.90 2.31 -3.02
N VAL A 166 -13.37 1.67 -4.07
CA VAL A 166 -13.82 1.96 -5.45
C VAL A 166 -15.28 1.58 -5.68
N ALA A 167 -15.70 0.39 -5.22
CA ALA A 167 -17.08 -0.07 -5.40
C ALA A 167 -18.08 0.86 -4.69
N THR A 168 -17.75 1.26 -3.46
CA THR A 168 -18.60 2.15 -2.66
C THR A 168 -18.66 3.56 -3.23
N GLU A 169 -17.56 4.11 -3.74
CA GLU A 169 -17.53 5.43 -4.37
C GLU A 169 -18.37 5.48 -5.66
N GLN A 170 -18.48 4.36 -6.37
CA GLN A 170 -19.28 4.26 -7.60
C GLN A 170 -20.74 3.86 -7.34
N GLY A 171 -21.10 3.52 -6.10
CA GLY A 171 -22.42 2.98 -5.77
C GLY A 171 -22.69 1.61 -6.39
N TRP A 172 -21.66 0.81 -6.65
CA TRP A 172 -21.79 -0.52 -7.24
C TRP A 172 -22.04 -1.58 -6.18
N ASP A 173 -22.93 -2.53 -6.49
CA ASP A 173 -23.02 -3.81 -5.78
C ASP A 173 -21.86 -4.75 -6.15
N GLN A 174 -21.82 -5.94 -5.54
CA GLN A 174 -20.74 -6.90 -5.79
C GLN A 174 -20.72 -7.44 -7.22
N ILE A 175 -21.89 -7.68 -7.84
CA ILE A 175 -21.97 -8.19 -9.21
C ILE A 175 -21.53 -7.12 -10.20
N GLN A 176 -22.03 -5.90 -10.05
CA GLN A 176 -21.64 -4.74 -10.84
C GLN A 176 -20.13 -4.48 -10.74
N THR A 177 -19.57 -4.62 -9.53
CA THR A 177 -18.12 -4.48 -9.31
C THR A 177 -17.34 -5.54 -10.08
N ILE A 178 -17.75 -6.81 -10.01
CA ILE A 178 -17.09 -7.91 -10.74
C ILE A 178 -17.17 -7.71 -12.26
N ASP A 179 -18.34 -7.33 -12.76
CA ASP A 179 -18.55 -7.08 -14.18
C ASP A 179 -17.68 -5.91 -14.66
N SER A 180 -17.67 -4.81 -13.92
CA SER A 180 -16.80 -3.66 -14.17
C SER A 180 -15.32 -4.05 -14.17
N LEU A 181 -14.93 -4.92 -13.23
CA LEU A 181 -13.55 -5.37 -13.10
C LEU A 181 -13.11 -6.29 -14.26
N LEU A 182 -14.01 -7.16 -14.74
CA LEU A 182 -13.78 -7.93 -15.98
C LEU A 182 -13.58 -7.01 -17.18
N ARG A 183 -14.42 -5.96 -17.33
CA ARG A 183 -14.28 -4.96 -18.39
C ARG A 183 -12.95 -4.22 -18.29
N LYS A 184 -12.56 -3.79 -17.08
CA LYS A 184 -11.27 -3.15 -16.80
C LYS A 184 -10.09 -4.06 -17.14
N GLY A 185 -10.20 -5.36 -16.87
CA GLY A 185 -9.22 -6.37 -17.25
C GLY A 185 -9.20 -6.70 -18.75
N GLY A 186 -10.06 -6.06 -19.55
CA GLY A 186 -10.09 -6.16 -21.00
C GLY A 186 -11.00 -7.26 -21.55
N TYR A 187 -11.93 -7.82 -20.76
CA TYR A 187 -12.92 -8.77 -21.24
C TYR A 187 -13.99 -8.06 -22.08
N LYS A 188 -14.16 -8.45 -23.35
CA LYS A 188 -15.08 -7.75 -24.28
C LYS A 188 -16.35 -8.51 -24.63
N ALA A 189 -16.40 -9.82 -24.42
CA ALA A 189 -17.58 -10.62 -24.71
C ALA A 189 -18.73 -10.41 -23.70
N ALA A 190 -19.82 -11.16 -23.86
CA ALA A 190 -20.93 -11.18 -22.91
C ALA A 190 -20.50 -11.82 -21.58
N ILE A 191 -20.89 -11.22 -20.46
CA ILE A 191 -20.54 -11.72 -19.12
C ILE A 191 -21.64 -12.66 -18.65
N THR A 192 -21.34 -13.96 -18.65
CA THR A 192 -22.28 -15.02 -18.25
C THR A 192 -22.11 -15.40 -16.78
N ALA A 193 -23.09 -16.12 -16.21
CA ALA A 193 -22.99 -16.64 -14.85
C ALA A 193 -21.83 -17.65 -14.69
N ASP A 194 -21.58 -18.49 -15.72
CA ASP A 194 -20.46 -19.43 -15.73
C ASP A 194 -19.11 -18.71 -15.74
N LEU A 195 -18.99 -17.62 -16.51
CA LEU A 195 -17.79 -16.81 -16.49
C LEU A 195 -17.52 -16.27 -15.09
N ARG A 196 -18.53 -15.69 -14.42
CA ARG A 196 -18.37 -15.19 -13.05
C ARG A 196 -17.94 -16.29 -12.08
N ARG A 197 -18.53 -17.48 -12.18
CA ARG A 197 -18.16 -18.66 -11.37
C ARG A 197 -16.74 -19.15 -11.64
N SER A 198 -16.22 -18.95 -12.86
CA SER A 198 -14.86 -19.35 -13.23
C SER A 198 -13.75 -18.43 -12.71
N ILE A 199 -14.11 -17.26 -12.18
CA ILE A 199 -13.14 -16.27 -11.68
C ILE A 199 -12.47 -16.81 -10.42
N LYS A 200 -11.14 -16.77 -10.39
CA LYS A 200 -10.39 -16.87 -9.14
C LYS A 200 -10.30 -15.49 -8.52
N LEU A 201 -10.80 -15.35 -7.30
CA LEU A 201 -10.80 -14.09 -6.56
C LEU A 201 -9.89 -14.18 -5.35
N THR A 202 -9.03 -13.19 -5.20
CA THR A 202 -8.28 -12.92 -3.97
C THR A 202 -8.83 -11.62 -3.37
N ARG A 203 -9.28 -11.67 -2.12
CA ARG A 203 -9.66 -10.50 -1.35
C ARG A 203 -8.48 -10.04 -0.48
N TYR A 204 -8.42 -8.75 -0.18
CA TYR A 204 -7.41 -8.19 0.70
C TYR A 204 -7.95 -6.96 1.42
N GLN A 205 -7.26 -6.51 2.45
CA GLN A 205 -7.53 -5.27 3.16
C GLN A 205 -6.42 -4.26 2.88
N SER A 206 -6.67 -2.98 3.17
CA SER A 206 -5.64 -1.96 3.07
C SER A 206 -5.76 -0.97 4.21
N GLU A 207 -4.61 -0.59 4.74
CA GLU A 207 -4.49 0.60 5.58
C GLU A 207 -4.10 1.78 4.70
N GLU A 208 -4.80 2.90 4.85
CA GLU A 208 -4.54 4.12 4.09
C GLU A 208 -4.30 5.29 5.03
N VAL A 209 -3.27 6.07 4.74
CA VAL A 209 -2.98 7.35 5.37
C VAL A 209 -2.84 8.41 4.29
N SER A 210 -3.26 9.64 4.59
CA SER A 210 -3.16 10.75 3.65
C SER A 210 -2.72 12.02 4.36
N ALA A 211 -1.92 12.82 3.66
CA ALA A 211 -1.49 14.14 4.11
C ALA A 211 -1.54 15.14 2.96
N SER A 212 -1.94 16.37 3.27
CA SER A 212 -1.82 17.51 2.37
C SER A 212 -0.40 18.08 2.37
N TYR A 213 -0.06 18.90 1.37
CA TYR A 213 1.18 19.65 1.39
C TYR A 213 1.27 20.58 2.61
N THR A 214 0.15 21.14 3.06
CA THR A 214 0.10 21.96 4.29
C THR A 214 0.52 21.15 5.51
N ASP A 215 0.05 19.92 5.67
CA ASP A 215 0.46 19.03 6.77
C ASP A 215 1.96 18.73 6.71
N TYR A 216 2.48 18.52 5.50
CA TYR A 216 3.90 18.28 5.26
C TYR A 216 4.78 19.47 5.64
N VAL A 217 4.38 20.70 5.27
CA VAL A 217 5.10 21.92 5.66
C VAL A 217 5.04 22.12 7.18
N ASN A 218 3.87 21.96 7.79
CA ASN A 218 3.70 22.10 9.23
C ASN A 218 4.53 21.11 10.04
N ARG A 219 4.78 19.90 9.51
CA ARG A 219 5.64 18.89 10.16
C ARG A 219 7.14 19.23 10.07
N ARG A 220 7.55 20.14 9.19
CA ARG A 220 8.95 20.58 9.01
C ARG A 220 9.29 21.89 9.70
N CYS A 221 8.29 22.65 10.13
CA CYS A 221 8.44 23.83 10.97
C CYS A 221 8.48 23.44 12.46
#